data_AF-A0A3C0ZY60-F1
#
_entry.id   AF-A0A3C0ZY60-F1
#
_cell.length_a   1.000
_cell.length_b   1.000
_cell.length_c   1.000
_cell.angle_alpha   90.00
_cell.angle_beta   90.00
_cell.angle_gamma   90.00
#
_symmetry.space_group_name_H-M   'P 1'
#
loop_
_entity.id
_entity.type
_entity.pdbx_description
1 polymer ?
#
loop_
_entity_poly.entity_id
_entity_poly.type
_entity_poly.pdbx_seq_one_letter_code
_entity_poly.pdbx_strand_id
1 'polypeptide(L)'
;AFGSFITGTGLGSNIMFAGMHMEAAQLLNINPITVFAGQNAAGSLGNLICPNNVVAACATVNQIGREGDVLRITFKAFFVILVEYMIIAMLYTYVIFPTFGL
;
A
#
# COMPACT_ATOMS: atom_id res chain seq x y z
N ALA A 1 3.09 2.69 -0.33
CA ALA A 1 3.13 2.58 1.14
C ALA A 1 3.36 3.93 1.82
N PHE A 2 4.50 4.61 1.59
CA PHE A 2 4.82 5.87 2.30
C PHE A 2 3.77 6.99 2.13
N GLY A 3 3.26 7.20 0.92
CA GLY A 3 2.21 8.20 0.69
C GLY A 3 1.00 8.00 1.61
N SER A 4 0.43 6.80 1.61
CA SER A 4 -0.73 6.50 2.46
C SER A 4 -0.42 6.41 3.95
N PHE A 5 0.83 6.13 4.34
CA PHE A 5 1.26 6.17 5.74
C PHE A 5 1.21 7.60 6.29
N ILE A 6 1.60 8.59 5.47
CA ILE A 6 1.57 10.01 5.81
C ILE A 6 0.16 10.60 5.66
N THR A 7 -0.52 10.32 4.56
CA THR A 7 -1.84 10.91 4.25
C THR A 7 -3.02 10.19 4.91
N GLY A 8 -2.81 8.99 5.46
CA GLY A 8 -3.86 8.17 6.08
C GLY A 8 -4.97 7.74 5.13
N THR A 9 -4.73 7.81 3.82
CA THR A 9 -5.72 7.49 2.79
C THR A 9 -5.06 6.99 1.50
N GLY A 10 -5.64 5.97 0.87
CA GLY A 10 -5.19 5.46 -0.43
C GLY A 10 -5.29 6.52 -1.54
N LEU A 11 -6.31 7.38 -1.50
CA LEU A 11 -6.46 8.49 -2.44
C LEU A 11 -5.32 9.51 -2.33
N GLY A 12 -4.93 9.91 -1.11
CA GLY A 12 -3.81 10.82 -0.91
C GLY A 12 -2.49 10.26 -1.43
N SER A 13 -2.25 8.96 -1.24
CA SER A 13 -1.09 8.25 -1.80
C SER A 13 -1.08 8.29 -3.33
N ASN A 14 -2.23 8.02 -3.96
CA ASN A 14 -2.34 8.03 -5.42
C ASN A 14 -2.14 9.43 -6.00
N ILE A 15 -2.72 10.47 -5.39
CA ILE A 15 -2.54 11.84 -5.88
C ILE A 15 -1.08 12.27 -5.78
N MET A 16 -0.39 11.91 -4.70
CA MET A 16 1.03 12.26 -4.52
C MET A 16 1.98 11.45 -5.42
N PHE A 17 1.72 10.16 -5.60
CA PHE A 17 2.72 9.24 -6.17
C PHE A 17 2.27 8.54 -7.46
N ALA A 18 0.98 8.42 -7.77
CA ALA A 18 0.54 7.66 -8.94
C ALA A 18 0.97 8.30 -10.26
N GLY A 19 0.90 9.63 -10.38
CA GLY A 19 1.36 10.34 -11.57
C GLY A 19 2.83 10.07 -11.89
N MET A 20 3.70 10.21 -10.89
CA MET A 20 5.13 9.92 -11.01
C MET A 20 5.42 8.45 -11.36
N HIS A 21 4.70 7.49 -10.76
CA HIS A 21 4.89 6.07 -11.08
C HIS A 21 4.40 5.73 -12.50
N MET A 22 3.31 6.35 -12.96
CA MET A 22 2.83 6.18 -14.34
C MET A 22 3.79 6.79 -15.36
N GLU A 23 4.32 7.98 -15.09
CA GLU A 23 5.30 8.64 -15.95
C GLU A 23 6.62 7.86 -16.00
N ALA A 24 7.10 7.36 -14.86
CA ALA A 24 8.26 6.47 -14.80
C ALA A 24 8.04 5.15 -15.57
N ALA A 25 6.84 4.56 -15.49
CA ALA A 25 6.49 3.37 -16.24
C ALA A 25 6.51 3.61 -17.76
N GLN A 26 5.98 4.75 -18.21
CA GLN A 26 6.03 5.17 -19.60
C GLN A 26 7.47 5.37 -20.09
N LEU A 27 8.31 6.04 -19.30
CA LEU A 27 9.74 6.24 -19.63
C LEU A 27 10.51 4.91 -19.73
N LEU A 28 10.19 3.95 -18.88
CA LEU A 28 10.84 2.64 -18.84
C LEU A 28 10.21 1.59 -19.79
N ASN A 29 9.22 1.96 -20.61
CA ASN A 29 8.47 1.04 -21.48
C ASN A 29 7.87 -0.17 -20.73
N ILE A 30 7.44 0.05 -19.49
CA ILE A 30 6.81 -0.98 -18.65
C ILE A 30 5.30 -0.70 -18.60
N ASN A 31 4.49 -1.75 -18.47
CA ASN A 31 3.04 -1.60 -18.43
C ASN A 31 2.59 -0.67 -17.27
N PRO A 32 1.93 0.46 -17.55
CA PRO A 32 1.52 1.41 -16.52
C PRO A 32 0.37 0.88 -15.63
N ILE A 33 -0.42 -0.08 -16.12
CA ILE A 33 -1.54 -0.68 -15.37
C ILE A 33 -1.01 -1.53 -14.21
N THR A 34 0.03 -2.35 -14.43
CA THR A 34 0.62 -3.17 -13.36
C THR A 34 1.29 -2.29 -12.30
N VAL A 35 1.98 -1.23 -12.72
CA VAL A 35 2.58 -0.24 -11.81
C VAL A 35 1.52 0.49 -10.99
N PHE A 36 0.42 0.93 -11.61
CA PHE A 36 -0.69 1.58 -10.92
C PHE A 36 -1.45 0.63 -9.98
N ALA A 37 -1.63 -0.63 -10.36
CA ALA A 37 -2.22 -1.67 -9.51
C ALA A 37 -1.35 -1.93 -8.27
N GLY A 38 -0.03 -2.04 -8.45
CA GLY A 38 0.92 -2.17 -7.35
C GLY A 38 0.91 -0.96 -6.42
N GLN A 39 0.78 0.26 -6.97
CA GLN A 39 0.65 1.47 -6.16
C GLN A 39 -0.61 1.41 -5.29
N ASN A 40 -1.78 1.11 -5.87
CA ASN A 40 -3.04 1.03 -5.13
C ASN A 40 -2.97 0.03 -3.98
N ALA A 41 -2.43 -1.15 -4.23
CA ALA A 41 -2.20 -2.16 -3.19
C ALA A 41 -1.28 -1.65 -2.09
N ALA A 42 -0.16 -1.02 -2.48
CA ALA A 42 0.79 -0.42 -1.54
C ALA A 42 0.19 0.79 -0.80
N GLY A 43 -0.81 1.46 -1.38
CA GLY A 43 -1.61 2.52 -0.76
C GLY A 43 -2.46 1.95 0.37
N SER A 44 -3.27 0.94 0.09
CA SER A 44 -4.08 0.25 1.12
C SER A 44 -3.25 -0.30 2.27
N LEU A 45 -2.09 -0.91 1.96
CA LEU A 45 -1.13 -1.38 2.95
C LEU A 45 -0.55 -0.24 3.82
N GLY A 46 -0.18 0.89 3.21
CA GLY A 46 0.32 2.05 3.95
C GLY A 46 -0.73 2.70 4.85
N ASN A 47 -2.01 2.64 4.46
CA ASN A 47 -3.11 3.14 5.26
C ASN A 47 -3.29 2.34 6.56
N LEU A 48 -3.09 1.02 6.48
CA LEU A 48 -3.26 0.09 7.60
C LEU A 48 -2.35 0.44 8.80
N ILE A 49 -1.15 0.93 8.53
CA ILE A 49 -0.15 1.31 9.54
C ILE A 49 -0.12 2.82 9.84
N CYS A 50 -1.02 3.62 9.27
CA CYS A 50 -1.04 5.06 9.51
C CYS A 50 -1.38 5.34 11.00
N PRO A 51 -0.52 6.10 11.74
CA PRO A 51 -0.76 6.37 13.16
C PRO A 51 -2.09 7.05 13.42
N ASN A 52 -2.51 7.97 12.54
CA ASN A 52 -3.77 8.69 12.67
C ASN A 52 -4.99 7.75 12.62
N ASN A 53 -4.93 6.72 11.77
CA ASN A 53 -5.99 5.70 11.70
C ASN A 53 -5.98 4.77 12.92
N VAL A 54 -4.79 4.38 13.41
CA VAL A 54 -4.66 3.53 14.59
C VAL A 54 -5.15 4.25 15.85
N VAL A 55 -4.81 5.53 16.01
CA VAL A 55 -5.27 6.39 17.12
C VAL A 55 -6.80 6.57 17.06
N ALA A 56 -7.34 6.89 15.89
CA ALA A 56 -8.79 7.02 15.70
C ALA A 56 -9.53 5.70 16.02
N ALA A 57 -9.00 4.56 15.58
CA ALA A 57 -9.55 3.25 15.91
C ALA A 57 -9.48 2.94 17.41
N CYS A 58 -8.38 3.28 18.09
CA CYS A 58 -8.25 3.11 19.54
C CYS A 58 -9.25 3.99 20.31
N ALA A 59 -9.53 5.20 19.82
CA ALA A 59 -10.52 6.10 20.40
C ALA A 59 -11.94 5.54 20.28
N THR A 60 -12.31 4.90 19.18
CA THR A 60 -13.67 4.33 18.99
C THR A 60 -13.94 3.11 19.85
N VAL A 61 -12.92 2.29 20.14
CA VAL A 61 -13.05 1.10 21.02
C VAL A 61 -12.74 1.39 22.49
N ASN A 62 -12.56 2.67 22.86
CA ASN A 62 -12.26 3.11 24.22
C ASN A 62 -10.94 2.50 24.78
N GLN A 63 -9.93 2.31 23.94
CA GLN A 63 -8.60 1.79 24.30
C GLN A 63 -7.53 2.88 24.19
N ILE A 64 -7.81 4.07 24.75
CA ILE A 64 -6.92 5.23 24.71
C ILE A 64 -5.67 4.92 25.54
N GLY A 65 -4.49 5.18 24.98
CA GLY A 65 -3.18 4.89 25.61
C GLY A 65 -2.59 3.52 25.30
N ARG A 66 -3.31 2.64 24.57
CA ARG A 66 -2.78 1.35 24.05
C ARG A 66 -2.49 1.37 22.55
N GLU A 67 -2.38 2.57 21.98
CA GLU A 67 -2.12 2.81 20.56
C GLU A 67 -0.83 2.12 20.09
N GLY A 68 0.20 2.12 20.94
CA GLY A 68 1.47 1.44 20.66
C GLY A 68 1.34 -0.08 20.57
N ASP A 69 0.50 -0.71 21.41
CA ASP A 69 0.23 -2.15 21.35
C ASP A 69 -0.51 -2.51 20.06
N VAL A 70 -1.54 -1.72 19.73
CA VAL A 70 -2.32 -1.90 18.50
C VAL A 70 -1.42 -1.69 17.28
N LEU A 71 -0.61 -0.63 17.25
CA LEU A 71 0.35 -0.38 16.17
C LEU A 71 1.34 -1.54 16.03
N ARG A 72 1.83 -2.13 17.13
CA ARG A 72 2.77 -3.25 17.10
C ARG A 72 2.15 -4.53 16.55
N ILE A 73 0.87 -4.78 16.82
CA ILE A 73 0.12 -5.91 16.24
C ILE A 73 -0.13 -5.65 14.76
N THR A 74 -0.60 -4.46 14.41
CA THR A 74 -0.89 -4.06 13.03
C THR A 74 0.37 -4.03 12.17
N PHE A 75 1.53 -3.69 12.74
CA PHE A 75 2.82 -3.74 12.04
C PHE A 75 3.25 -5.16 11.69
N LYS A 76 2.98 -6.14 12.57
CA LYS A 76 3.20 -7.56 12.25
C LYS A 76 2.26 -8.03 11.13
N ALA A 77 0.98 -7.68 11.21
CA ALA A 77 0.00 -7.99 10.17
C ALA A 77 0.40 -7.34 8.82
N PHE A 78 0.85 -6.09 8.84
CA PHE A 78 1.38 -5.39 7.67
C PHE A 78 2.53 -6.16 7.02
N PHE A 79 3.50 -6.65 7.81
CA PHE A 79 4.62 -7.40 7.25
C PHE A 79 4.19 -8.70 6.58
N VAL A 80 3.24 -9.43 7.19
CA VAL A 80 2.68 -10.66 6.60
C VAL A 80 1.97 -10.36 5.28
N ILE A 81 1.07 -9.37 5.27
CA ILE A 81 0.32 -9.00 4.06
C ILE A 81 1.27 -8.44 2.99
N LEU A 82 2.32 -7.69 3.36
CA LEU A 82 3.31 -7.17 2.42
C LEU A 82 4.08 -8.31 1.76
N VAL A 83 4.55 -9.30 2.53
CA VAL A 83 5.25 -10.47 1.98
C VAL A 83 4.31 -11.27 1.07
N GLU A 84 3.07 -11.48 1.48
CA GLU A 84 2.07 -12.16 0.66
C GLU A 84 1.80 -11.40 -0.65
N TYR A 85 1.63 -10.07 -0.59
CA TYR A 85 1.45 -9.22 -1.77
C TYR A 85 2.69 -9.20 -2.67
N MET A 86 3.89 -9.22 -2.11
CA MET A 86 5.14 -9.29 -2.88
C MET A 86 5.24 -10.63 -3.62
N ILE A 87 4.90 -11.74 -2.97
CA ILE A 87 4.88 -13.07 -3.59
C ILE A 87 3.81 -13.12 -4.69
N ILE A 88 2.60 -12.63 -4.41
CA ILE A 88 1.50 -12.57 -5.38
C ILE A 88 1.89 -11.67 -6.56
N ALA A 89 2.44 -10.48 -6.33
CA ALA A 89 2.87 -9.57 -7.39
C ALA A 89 3.97 -10.19 -8.26
N MET A 90 4.97 -10.84 -7.65
CA MET A 90 6.02 -11.54 -8.37
C MET A 90 5.46 -12.69 -9.21
N LEU A 91 4.51 -13.45 -8.67
CA LEU A 91 3.84 -14.55 -9.37
C LEU A 91 2.95 -14.04 -10.54
N TYR A 92 2.22 -12.95 -10.32
CA TYR A 92 1.37 -12.33 -11.34
C TYR A 92 2.17 -11.74 -12.49
N THR A 93 3.30 -11.08 -12.19
CA THR A 93 4.19 -10.50 -13.20
C THR A 93 4.94 -11.57 -13.99
N TYR A 94 5.34 -12.69 -13.39
CA TYR A 94 6.15 -13.73 -14.07
C TYR A 94 5.35 -14.88 -14.70
N VAL A 95 4.18 -15.26 -14.17
CA VAL A 95 3.51 -16.52 -14.55
C VAL A 95 2.18 -16.31 -15.30
N ILE A 96 1.41 -15.27 -14.98
CA ILE A 96 0.01 -15.16 -15.46
C ILE A 96 -0.14 -14.11 -16.56
N PHE A 97 0.55 -12.96 -16.47
CA PHE A 97 0.42 -11.88 -17.45
C PHE A 97 1.76 -11.24 -17.84
N PRO A 98 2.61 -11.92 -18.63
CA PRO A 98 3.82 -11.30 -19.18
C PRO A 98 3.50 -10.27 -20.29
N THR A 99 2.25 -10.22 -20.78
CA THR A 99 1.84 -9.43 -21.96
C THR A 99 0.43 -8.85 -21.82
N PHE A 100 0.01 -8.40 -20.64
CA PHE A 100 -1.19 -7.56 -20.57
C PHE A 100 -0.80 -6.11 -20.77
N GLY A 101 -1.14 -5.57 -21.95
CA GLY A 101 -0.96 -4.18 -22.34
C GLY A 101 0.43 -3.82 -22.88
N LEU A 102 0.91 -4.62 -23.85
CA LEU A 102 1.70 -4.10 -24.97
C LEU A 102 0.72 -3.62 -26.05
#